data_AF-A0A7W0SIL3-F1
#
_entry.id   AF-A0A7W0SIL3-F1
#
_cell.length_a   1.000
_cell.length_b   1.000
_cell.length_c   1.000
_cell.angle_alpha   90.00
_cell.angle_beta   90.00
_cell.angle_gamma   90.00
#
_symmetry.space_group_name_H-M   'P 1'
#
loop_
_entity.id
_entity.type
_entity.pdbx_description
1 polymer ?
#
loop_
_entity_poly.entity_id
_entity_poly.type
_entity_poly.pdbx_seq_one_letter_code
_entity_poly.pdbx_strand_id
1 'polypeptide(L)'
;FAWWGLVHGNWLAPLDAQRFWGRELQPLWVSLGRAVELAWSFQSYWLLDLLIVCLASVGLALAIPVLRRSETTYGALSLLLPLFDPFWDRPLLSAPRFAVVVFPALWGLSGIGLGRKFPEPLVISVLAAGWAVSAVLFVNWRHLF
;
A
#
# COMPACT_ATOMS: atom_id res chain seq x y z
N PHE A 1 -12.37 -20.26 -10.59
CA PHE A 1 -11.80 -20.93 -11.78
C PHE A 1 -12.72 -22.04 -12.32
N ALA A 2 -13.16 -23.02 -11.52
CA ALA A 2 -14.00 -24.13 -12.01
C ALA A 2 -15.33 -23.72 -12.68
N TRP A 3 -16.09 -22.79 -12.09
CA TRP A 3 -17.32 -22.28 -12.71
C TRP A 3 -17.08 -21.69 -14.11
N TRP A 4 -16.01 -20.87 -14.26
CA TRP A 4 -15.63 -20.28 -15.55
C TRP A 4 -15.19 -21.33 -16.58
N GLY A 5 -14.45 -22.34 -16.14
CA GLY A 5 -14.05 -23.46 -17.00
C GLY A 5 -15.24 -24.32 -17.46
N LEU A 6 -16.18 -24.63 -16.57
CA LEU A 6 -17.32 -25.50 -16.85
C LEU A 6 -18.44 -24.80 -17.63
N VAL A 7 -18.70 -23.52 -17.36
CA VAL A 7 -19.82 -22.77 -17.97
C VAL A 7 -19.37 -22.02 -19.22
N HIS A 8 -18.17 -21.44 -19.21
CA HIS A 8 -17.68 -20.57 -20.29
C HIS A 8 -16.54 -21.19 -21.11
N GLY A 9 -16.12 -22.43 -20.81
CA GLY A 9 -15.03 -23.11 -21.52
C GLY A 9 -13.66 -22.45 -21.33
N ASN A 10 -13.55 -21.41 -20.51
CA ASN A 10 -12.31 -20.71 -20.23
C ASN A 10 -12.06 -20.68 -18.72
N TRP A 11 -11.16 -21.55 -18.27
CA TRP A 11 -10.75 -21.64 -16.88
C TRP A 11 -10.14 -20.35 -16.36
N LEU A 12 -9.38 -19.66 -17.21
CA LEU A 12 -8.62 -18.46 -16.89
C LEU A 12 -9.38 -17.16 -17.21
N ALA A 13 -10.68 -17.23 -17.53
CA ALA A 13 -11.49 -16.06 -17.83
C ALA A 13 -11.35 -14.91 -16.81
N PRO A 14 -11.27 -15.16 -15.48
CA PRO A 14 -11.02 -14.08 -14.52
C PRO A 14 -9.66 -13.39 -14.66
N LEU A 15 -8.63 -14.12 -15.08
CA LEU A 15 -7.28 -13.57 -15.30
C LEU A 15 -7.21 -12.87 -16.65
N ASP A 16 -7.86 -13.42 -17.69
CA ASP A 16 -7.96 -12.77 -18.99
C ASP A 16 -8.70 -11.43 -18.91
N ALA A 17 -9.74 -11.35 -18.06
CA ALA A 17 -10.45 -10.11 -17.80
C ALA A 17 -9.56 -9.02 -17.17
N GLN A 18 -8.49 -9.40 -16.46
CA GLN A 18 -7.54 -8.44 -15.88
C GLN A 18 -6.64 -7.78 -16.92
N ARG A 19 -6.50 -8.34 -18.13
CA ARG A 19 -5.72 -7.72 -19.22
C ARG A 19 -6.23 -6.33 -19.60
N PHE A 20 -7.51 -6.06 -19.36
CA PHE A 20 -8.13 -4.77 -19.66
C PHE A 20 -8.08 -3.79 -18.48
N TRP A 21 -7.42 -4.16 -17.38
CA TRP A 21 -7.32 -3.29 -16.20
C TRP A 21 -6.23 -2.23 -16.35
N GLY A 22 -5.52 -2.15 -17.49
CA GLY A 22 -4.49 -1.13 -17.71
C GLY A 22 -3.29 -1.26 -16.77
N ARG A 23 -3.02 -2.49 -16.31
CA ARG A 23 -1.88 -2.83 -15.46
C ARG A 23 -0.92 -3.69 -16.28
N GLU A 24 0.36 -3.44 -16.10
CA GLU A 24 1.41 -4.17 -16.78
C GLU A 24 2.39 -4.69 -15.76
N LEU A 25 2.86 -5.92 -15.97
CA LEU A 25 3.92 -6.46 -15.14
C LEU A 25 5.20 -5.67 -15.38
N GLN A 26 5.69 -5.04 -14.32
CA GLN A 26 6.87 -4.19 -14.36
C GLN A 26 7.86 -4.60 -13.27
N PRO A 27 9.17 -4.48 -13.51
CA PRO A 27 10.15 -4.66 -12.45
C PRO A 27 9.96 -3.60 -11.34
N LEU A 28 10.15 -3.99 -10.09
CA LEU A 28 9.96 -3.13 -8.91
C LEU A 28 10.61 -1.75 -9.03
N TRP A 29 11.85 -1.69 -9.52
CA TRP A 29 12.61 -0.44 -9.63
C TRP A 29 12.05 0.50 -10.70
N VAL A 30 11.42 -0.03 -11.76
CA VAL A 30 10.75 0.77 -12.79
C VAL A 30 9.52 1.45 -12.19
N SER A 31 8.70 0.68 -11.48
CA SER A 31 7.49 1.18 -10.79
C SER A 31 7.84 2.25 -9.75
N LEU A 32 8.89 2.02 -8.96
CA LEU A 32 9.39 2.99 -7.97
C LEU A 32 9.94 4.26 -8.63
N GLY A 33 10.77 4.12 -9.67
CA GLY A 33 11.32 5.27 -10.40
C GLY A 33 10.21 6.13 -11.00
N ARG A 34 9.21 5.50 -11.63
CA ARG A 34 8.05 6.17 -12.19
C ARG A 34 7.22 6.87 -11.11
N ALA A 35 7.02 6.23 -9.96
CA ALA A 35 6.31 6.83 -8.84
C ALA A 35 7.00 8.10 -8.33
N VAL A 36 8.32 8.07 -8.17
CA VAL A 36 9.12 9.23 -7.73
C VAL A 36 9.08 10.35 -8.77
N GLU A 37 9.22 10.02 -10.06
CA GLU A 37 9.13 10.99 -11.15
C GLU A 37 7.79 11.72 -11.16
N LEU A 38 6.68 10.98 -11.05
CA LEU A 38 5.33 11.53 -11.04
C LEU A 38 5.09 12.37 -9.77
N ALA A 39 5.53 11.88 -8.61
CA ALA A 39 5.46 12.62 -7.35
C ALA A 39 6.21 13.96 -7.44
N TRP A 40 7.42 13.93 -8.00
CA TRP A 40 8.25 15.12 -8.16
C TRP A 40 7.67 16.12 -9.15
N SER A 41 7.13 15.62 -10.27
CA SER A 41 6.62 16.46 -11.35
C SER A 41 5.29 17.11 -11.00
N PHE A 42 4.40 16.40 -10.31
CA PHE A 42 3.04 16.85 -10.09
C PHE A 42 2.74 17.32 -8.66
N GLN A 43 3.53 16.94 -7.65
CA GLN A 43 3.46 17.45 -6.26
C GLN A 43 2.05 17.43 -5.63
N SER A 44 1.20 16.49 -6.05
CA SER A 44 -0.21 16.39 -5.63
C SER A 44 -0.47 15.01 -5.01
N TYR A 45 -1.52 14.33 -5.41
CA TYR A 45 -1.84 12.98 -4.92
C TYR A 45 -0.72 11.96 -5.15
N TRP A 46 0.08 12.09 -6.21
CA TRP A 46 1.27 11.24 -6.41
C TRP A 46 2.31 11.41 -5.29
N LEU A 47 2.49 12.65 -4.79
CA LEU A 47 3.39 12.92 -3.67
C LEU A 47 2.81 12.34 -2.37
N LEU A 48 1.51 12.48 -2.15
CA LEU A 48 0.83 11.89 -1.00
C LEU A 48 0.96 10.36 -1.00
N ASP A 49 0.73 9.71 -2.13
CA ASP A 49 0.89 8.25 -2.28
C ASP A 49 2.32 7.82 -1.94
N LEU A 50 3.32 8.55 -2.44
CA LEU A 50 4.73 8.29 -2.14
C LEU A 50 5.03 8.44 -0.65
N LEU A 51 4.55 9.52 -0.01
CA LEU A 51 4.76 9.75 1.42
C LEU A 51 4.13 8.66 2.29
N ILE A 52 2.90 8.22 1.95
CA ILE A 52 2.21 7.17 2.71
C ILE A 52 2.94 5.83 2.56
N VAL A 53 3.36 5.47 1.34
CA VAL A 53 4.13 4.24 1.11
C VAL A 53 5.48 4.27 1.81
N CYS A 54 6.17 5.42 1.80
CA CYS A 54 7.41 5.61 2.55
C CYS A 54 7.19 5.43 4.05
N LEU A 55 6.16 6.06 4.62
CA LEU A 55 5.84 5.95 6.04
C LEU A 55 5.49 4.51 6.44
N ALA A 56 4.72 3.80 5.62
CA ALA A 56 4.42 2.40 5.84
C ALA A 56 5.68 1.51 5.76
N SER A 57 6.57 1.77 4.79
CA SER A 57 7.82 1.03 4.63
C SER A 57 8.77 1.23 5.81
N VAL A 58 8.93 2.47 6.27
CA VAL A 58 9.75 2.78 7.46
C VAL A 58 9.14 2.17 8.71
N GLY A 59 7.82 2.30 8.89
CA GLY A 59 7.13 1.72 10.04
C GLY A 59 7.27 0.20 10.10
N LEU A 60 7.12 -0.49 8.97
CA LEU A 60 7.36 -1.92 8.87
C LEU A 60 8.82 -2.27 9.20
N ALA A 61 9.79 -1.57 8.60
CA ALA A 61 11.22 -1.81 8.82
C ALA A 61 11.60 -1.69 10.30
N LEU A 62 11.05 -0.70 11.01
CA LEU A 62 11.26 -0.51 12.45
C LEU A 62 10.59 -1.60 13.29
N ALA A 63 9.50 -2.20 12.81
CA ALA A 63 8.77 -3.27 13.50
C ALA A 63 9.38 -4.67 13.28
N ILE A 64 10.20 -4.88 12.24
CA ILE A 64 10.79 -6.19 11.87
C ILE A 64 11.40 -6.95 13.06
N PRO A 65 12.17 -6.34 13.97
CA PRO A 65 12.83 -7.09 15.05
C PRO A 65 11.85 -7.72 16.06
N VAL A 66 10.58 -7.30 16.04
CA VAL A 66 9.58 -7.59 17.09
C VAL A 66 8.41 -8.39 16.53
N LEU A 67 8.12 -8.20 15.24
CA LEU A 67 7.08 -8.94 14.54
C LEU A 67 7.48 -10.41 14.36
N ARG A 68 6.47 -11.29 14.35
CA ARG A 68 6.66 -12.68 13.95
C ARG A 68 7.05 -12.73 12.47
N ARG A 69 7.84 -13.73 12.08
CA ARG A 69 8.25 -13.91 10.68
C ARG A 69 7.07 -13.92 9.71
N SER A 70 5.93 -14.51 10.10
CA SER A 70 4.70 -14.50 9.31
C SER A 70 4.14 -13.11 9.07
N GLU A 71 4.16 -12.24 10.08
CA GLU A 71 3.65 -10.87 10.04
C GLU A 71 4.57 -9.97 9.20
N THR A 72 5.89 -10.14 9.37
CA THR A 72 6.89 -9.44 8.55
C THR A 72 6.77 -9.82 7.09
N THR A 73 6.66 -11.11 6.76
CA THR A 73 6.49 -11.57 5.38
C THR A 73 5.18 -11.07 4.80
N TYR A 74 4.09 -11.10 5.56
CA TYR A 74 2.80 -10.55 5.12
C TYR A 74 2.90 -9.05 4.83
N GLY A 75 3.50 -8.26 5.72
CA GLY A 75 3.70 -6.82 5.53
C GLY A 75 4.60 -6.51 4.33
N ALA A 76 5.69 -7.25 4.17
CA ALA A 76 6.63 -7.07 3.05
C ALA A 76 5.96 -7.40 1.71
N LEU A 77 5.25 -8.53 1.61
CA LEU A 77 4.52 -8.90 0.40
C LEU A 77 3.38 -7.91 0.09
N SER A 78 2.72 -7.35 1.11
CA SER A 78 1.68 -6.33 0.91
C SER A 78 2.23 -5.03 0.30
N LEU A 79 3.50 -4.69 0.54
CA LEU A 79 4.16 -3.54 -0.07
C LEU A 79 4.77 -3.88 -1.45
N LEU A 80 5.38 -5.07 -1.59
CA LEU A 80 6.14 -5.45 -2.77
C LEU A 80 5.27 -5.94 -3.92
N LEU A 81 4.23 -6.75 -3.66
CA LEU A 81 3.41 -7.34 -4.72
C LEU A 81 2.70 -6.28 -5.59
N PRO A 82 2.12 -5.20 -5.05
CA PRO A 82 1.47 -4.19 -5.86
C PRO A 82 2.42 -3.46 -6.82
N LEU A 83 3.71 -3.38 -6.50
CA LEU A 83 4.72 -2.72 -7.32
C LEU A 83 5.12 -3.54 -8.56
N PHE A 84 4.81 -4.83 -8.59
CA PHE A 84 5.05 -5.67 -9.77
C PHE A 84 3.98 -5.53 -10.85
N ASP A 85 2.79 -5.04 -10.50
CA ASP A 85 1.67 -4.89 -11.42
C ASP A 85 1.02 -3.50 -11.25
N PRO A 86 1.77 -2.39 -11.46
CA PRO A 86 1.25 -1.05 -11.23
C PRO A 86 0.23 -0.64 -12.29
N PHE A 87 -0.58 0.37 -11.95
CA PHE A 87 -1.18 1.25 -12.95
C PHE A 87 -0.10 2.23 -13.42
N TRP A 88 0.16 2.31 -14.72
CA TRP A 88 1.31 3.09 -15.23
C TRP A 88 1.25 4.58 -14.87
N ASP A 89 0.05 5.17 -14.90
CA ASP A 89 -0.17 6.59 -14.59
C ASP A 89 -0.19 6.88 -13.09
N ARG A 90 -0.36 5.83 -12.26
CA ARG A 90 -0.31 5.93 -10.80
C ARG A 90 0.24 4.63 -10.20
N PRO A 91 1.58 4.45 -10.16
CA PRO A 91 2.18 3.19 -9.77
C PRO A 91 1.94 2.80 -8.31
N LEU A 92 1.74 3.80 -7.44
CA LEU A 92 1.44 3.62 -6.03
C LEU A 92 -0.06 3.60 -5.73
N LEU A 93 -0.92 3.70 -6.75
CA LEU A 93 -2.38 3.78 -6.58
C LEU A 93 -2.95 2.64 -5.74
N SER A 94 -2.30 1.48 -5.68
CA SER A 94 -2.75 0.28 -4.96
C SER A 94 -1.95 -0.09 -3.72
N ALA A 95 -0.78 0.49 -3.49
CA ALA A 95 0.18 0.02 -2.50
C ALA A 95 -0.16 0.41 -1.04
N PRO A 96 -0.69 1.62 -0.73
CA PRO A 96 -1.04 1.98 0.64
C PRO A 96 -2.50 1.72 1.01
N ARG A 97 -3.44 1.70 0.06
CA ARG A 97 -4.89 1.61 0.34
C ARG A 97 -5.36 0.28 0.95
N PHE A 98 -4.61 -0.81 0.76
CA PHE A 98 -4.88 -2.11 1.41
C PHE A 98 -3.88 -2.42 2.54
N ALA A 99 -2.64 -1.90 2.47
CA ALA A 99 -1.62 -2.17 3.48
C ALA A 99 -1.74 -1.29 4.74
N VAL A 100 -2.25 -0.06 4.63
CA VAL A 100 -2.51 0.82 5.80
C VAL A 100 -3.65 0.28 6.66
N VAL A 101 -4.64 -0.37 6.04
CA VAL A 101 -5.79 -0.97 6.73
C VAL A 101 -5.43 -2.32 7.36
N VAL A 102 -4.39 -3.00 6.87
CA VAL A 102 -3.99 -4.33 7.33
C VAL A 102 -2.61 -4.32 8.02
N PHE A 103 -2.51 -3.59 9.13
CA PHE A 103 -2.22 -4.19 10.44
C PHE A 103 -0.82 -4.73 10.86
N PRO A 104 0.35 -4.24 10.38
CA PRO A 104 1.45 -4.11 11.37
C PRO A 104 2.41 -2.92 11.19
N ALA A 105 2.38 -2.21 10.07
CA ALA A 105 3.42 -1.21 9.74
C ALA A 105 3.47 -0.04 10.75
N LEU A 106 2.34 0.35 11.33
CA LEU A 106 2.30 1.47 12.29
C LEU A 106 2.66 1.05 13.73
N TRP A 107 2.79 -0.25 14.01
CA TRP A 107 3.19 -0.75 15.35
C TRP A 107 4.67 -0.47 15.68
N GLY A 108 5.54 -0.43 14.66
CA GLY A 108 6.93 0.00 14.85
C GLY A 108 7.02 1.46 15.26
N LEU A 109 6.14 2.32 14.71
CA LEU A 109 6.07 3.74 15.05
C LEU A 109 5.43 3.99 16.43
N SER A 110 4.60 3.07 16.94
CA SER A 110 4.03 3.16 18.30
C SER A 110 4.98 2.70 19.41
N GLY A 111 6.19 2.24 19.06
CA GLY A 111 7.23 1.88 20.04
C GLY A 111 7.13 0.45 20.56
N ILE A 112 6.32 -0.42 19.93
CA ILE A 112 6.27 -1.85 20.23
C ILE A 112 7.60 -2.46 19.75
N GLY A 113 8.61 -2.44 20.63
CA GLY A 113 9.90 -3.10 20.38
C GLY A 113 11.17 -2.37 20.79
N LEU A 114 11.10 -1.06 21.04
CA LEU A 114 12.30 -0.24 21.35
C LEU A 114 12.46 0.05 22.85
N GLY A 115 11.68 -0.59 23.73
CA GLY A 115 11.62 -0.29 25.16
C GLY A 115 11.09 1.10 25.51
N ARG A 116 10.87 1.95 24.49
CA ARG A 116 10.28 3.29 24.59
C ARG A 116 8.79 3.20 24.30
N LYS A 117 7.99 3.29 25.35
CA LYS A 117 6.54 3.45 25.23
C LYS A 117 6.28 4.89 24.81
N PHE A 118 5.92 5.12 23.55
CA PHE A 118 5.26 6.39 23.21
C PHE A 118 3.97 6.48 24.02
N PRO A 119 3.58 7.66 24.53
CA PRO A 119 2.33 7.79 25.26
C PRO A 119 1.18 7.34 24.35
N GLU A 120 0.44 6.33 24.80
CA GLU A 120 -0.68 5.73 24.06
C GLU A 120 -1.65 6.77 23.47
N PRO A 121 -2.01 7.86 24.19
CA PRO A 121 -2.86 8.90 23.62
C PRO A 121 -2.28 9.59 22.38
N LEU A 122 -0.95 9.73 22.30
CA LEU A 122 -0.27 10.36 21.15
C LEU A 122 -0.34 9.44 19.92
N VAL A 123 -0.09 8.14 20.11
CA VAL A 123 -0.20 7.14 19.04
C VAL A 123 -1.63 7.10 18.49
N ILE A 124 -2.63 7.05 19.39
CA ILE A 124 -4.05 7.04 19.02
C ILE A 124 -4.42 8.33 18.30
N SER A 125 -3.97 9.48 18.79
CA SER A 125 -4.28 10.79 18.18
C SER A 125 -3.68 10.92 16.77
N VAL A 126 -2.44 10.48 16.58
CA VAL A 126 -1.78 10.47 15.26
C VAL A 126 -2.51 9.55 14.28
N LEU A 127 -2.90 8.35 14.73
CA LEU A 127 -3.67 7.41 13.91
C LEU A 127 -5.05 7.97 13.54
N ALA A 128 -5.77 8.51 14.52
CA ALA A 128 -7.09 9.09 14.31
C ALA A 128 -7.04 10.31 13.38
N ALA A 129 -6.04 11.18 13.55
CA ALA A 129 -5.82 12.31 12.65
C ALA A 129 -5.49 11.85 11.22
N GLY A 130 -4.63 10.84 11.07
CA GLY A 130 -4.31 10.23 9.78
C GLY A 130 -5.54 9.65 9.07
N TRP A 131 -6.42 8.98 9.82
CA TRP A 131 -7.70 8.48 9.30
C TRP A 131 -8.67 9.61 8.93
N ALA A 132 -8.77 10.66 9.74
CA ALA A 132 -9.62 11.81 9.44
C ALA A 132 -9.16 12.54 8.18
N VAL A 133 -7.85 12.76 8.02
CA VAL A 133 -7.26 13.34 6.81
C VAL A 133 -7.54 12.44 5.60
N SER A 134 -7.37 11.12 5.75
CA SER A 134 -7.69 10.16 4.69
C SER A 134 -9.16 10.21 4.29
N ALA A 135 -10.07 10.26 5.26
CA ALA A 135 -11.51 10.37 5.00
C ALA A 135 -11.85 11.67 4.26
N VAL A 136 -11.27 12.81 4.65
CA VAL A 136 -11.49 14.10 3.99
C VAL A 136 -10.96 14.09 2.55
N LEU A 137 -9.76 13.57 2.33
CA LEU A 137 -9.15 13.45 1.00
C LEU A 137 -9.95 12.51 0.10
N PHE A 138 -10.56 11.47 0.67
CA PHE A 138 -11.43 10.55 -0.05
C PHE A 138 -12.74 11.23 -0.46
N VAL A 139 -13.48 11.77 0.51
CA VAL A 139 -14.83 12.30 0.31
C VAL A 139 -14.82 13.50 -0.62
N ASN A 140 -13.87 14.41 -0.46
CA ASN A 140 -13.90 15.68 -1.18
C ASN A 140 -13.17 15.64 -2.53
N TRP A 141 -12.04 14.92 -2.64
CA TRP A 141 -11.13 15.09 -3.79
C TRP A 141 -10.99 13.82 -4.63
N ARG A 142 -11.55 12.68 -4.19
CA ARG A 142 -11.33 11.35 -4.78
C ARG A 142 -9.84 11.04 -5.02
N HIS A 143 -8.94 11.72 -4.32
CA HIS A 143 -7.51 11.56 -4.56
C HIS A 143 -6.99 10.19 -4.12
N LEU A 144 -7.75 9.55 -3.24
CA LEU A 144 -7.53 8.18 -2.77
C LEU A 144 -8.18 7.11 -3.67
N PHE A 145 -8.98 7.46 -4.70
CA PHE A 145 -9.68 6.52 -5.59
C PHE A 145 -9.66 6.92 -7.08
#